data_AF-A0A023ECU1-F1
#
_entry.id   AF-A0A023ECU1-F1
#
_cell.length_a   1.000
_cell.length_b   1.000
_cell.length_c   1.000
_cell.angle_alpha   90.00
_cell.angle_beta   90.00
_cell.angle_gamma   90.00
#
_symmetry.space_group_name_H-M   'P 1'
#
loop_
_entity.id
_entity.type
_entity.pdbx_description
1 polymer ?
#
loop_
_entity_poly.entity_id
_entity_poly.type
_entity_poly.pdbx_seq_one_letter_code
_entity_poly.pdbx_strand_id
1 'polypeptide(L)'
;MSAGSSFDVNKYKTFYECDEHWELRRMFMERHKDRFSEDELVCLAQVFTNVEFLGCRYPAETMTLIAELSKDVAAEYRQSRETKLKRTFVAASDAAAARYAKK
;
A
#
# COMPACT_ATOMS: atom_id res chain seq x y z
N MET A 1 24.27 -1.10 19.79
CA MET A 1 23.29 -0.06 19.42
C MET A 1 21.94 -0.52 19.94
N SER A 2 21.58 -0.11 21.15
CA SER A 2 20.36 -0.55 21.85
C SER A 2 19.45 0.65 22.04
N ALA A 3 18.21 0.54 21.56
CA ALA A 3 16.99 0.91 22.30
C ALA A 3 15.81 0.70 21.34
N GLY A 4 15.07 -0.40 21.52
CA GLY A 4 13.81 -0.63 20.84
C GLY A 4 12.76 0.35 21.34
N SER A 5 12.61 1.48 20.66
CA SER A 5 11.40 2.29 20.73
C SER A 5 10.49 1.85 19.59
N SER A 6 9.83 0.71 19.76
CA SER A 6 8.70 0.32 18.89
C SER A 6 7.55 1.28 19.20
N PHE A 7 7.59 2.47 18.63
CA PHE A 7 6.50 3.43 18.72
C PHE A 7 5.24 2.84 18.07
N ASP A 8 4.08 3.21 18.60
CA ASP A 8 2.81 2.73 18.06
C ASP A 8 2.54 3.41 16.71
N VAL A 9 2.56 2.62 15.64
CA VAL A 9 2.25 3.08 14.28
C VAL A 9 0.79 3.56 14.21
N ASN A 10 -0.13 2.96 14.97
CA ASN A 10 -1.56 3.27 14.87
C ASN A 10 -1.91 4.70 15.25
N LYS A 11 -1.04 5.40 15.99
CA LYS A 11 -1.21 6.83 16.32
C LYS A 11 -1.25 7.74 15.08
N TYR A 12 -0.71 7.27 13.95
CA TYR A 12 -0.68 8.03 12.70
C TYR A 12 -1.92 7.86 11.83
N LYS A 13 -2.84 6.93 12.16
CA LYS A 13 -4.08 6.75 11.40
C LYS A 13 -4.93 8.02 11.51
N THR A 14 -5.37 8.57 10.38
CA THR A 14 -6.28 9.72 10.36
C THR A 14 -7.70 9.27 10.04
N PHE A 15 -8.71 10.02 10.51
CA PHE A 15 -10.12 9.64 10.32
C PHE A 15 -10.61 9.75 8.87
N TYR A 16 -9.93 10.57 8.06
CA TYR A 16 -10.28 10.86 6.67
C TYR A 16 -9.48 10.01 5.67
N GLU A 17 -8.57 9.17 6.14
CA GLU A 17 -7.81 8.25 5.29
C GLU A 17 -8.63 6.99 4.99
N CYS A 18 -8.63 6.58 3.72
CA CYS A 18 -9.25 5.31 3.31
C CYS A 18 -8.51 4.14 3.97
N ASP A 19 -9.23 3.11 4.43
CA ASP A 19 -8.62 1.95 5.10
C ASP A 19 -7.57 1.25 4.22
N GLU A 20 -7.74 1.22 2.90
CA GLU A 20 -6.75 0.63 1.99
C GLU A 20 -5.45 1.45 1.92
N HIS A 21 -5.54 2.77 2.04
CA HIS A 21 -4.37 3.66 2.07
C HIS A 21 -3.64 3.51 3.41
N TRP A 22 -4.42 3.52 4.50
CA TRP A 22 -3.88 3.34 5.84
C TRP A 22 -3.17 2.00 5.99
N GLU A 23 -3.76 0.91 5.51
CA GLU A 23 -3.17 -0.41 5.62
C GLU A 23 -1.82 -0.50 4.89
N LEU A 24 -1.73 0.05 3.68
CA LEU A 24 -0.48 0.10 2.93
C LEU A 24 0.58 0.94 3.66
N ARG A 25 0.18 2.09 4.21
CA ARG A 25 1.06 2.97 4.99
C ARG A 25 1.57 2.28 6.26
N ARG A 26 0.67 1.63 7.00
CA ARG A 26 0.95 0.89 8.23
C ARG A 26 1.92 -0.27 7.96
N MET A 27 1.71 -1.04 6.89
CA MET A 27 2.62 -2.12 6.49
C MET A 27 4.04 -1.59 6.21
N PHE A 28 4.15 -0.44 5.52
CA PHE A 28 5.44 0.20 5.27
C PHE A 28 6.14 0.61 6.57
N MET A 29 5.41 1.25 7.48
CA MET A 29 5.95 1.69 8.77
C MET A 29 6.37 0.50 9.65
N GLU A 30 5.53 -0.52 9.79
CA GLU A 30 5.85 -1.69 10.62
C GLU A 30 7.09 -2.46 10.14
N ARG A 31 7.31 -2.53 8.83
CA ARG A 31 8.47 -3.22 8.26
C ARG A 31 9.79 -2.46 8.48
N HIS A 32 9.73 -1.13 8.50
CA HIS A 32 10.92 -0.29 8.52
C HIS A 32 11.16 0.43 9.85
N LYS A 33 10.32 0.18 10.88
CA LYS A 33 10.42 0.81 12.21
C LYS A 33 11.73 0.59 12.95
N ASP A 34 12.42 -0.52 12.68
CA ASP A 34 13.70 -0.84 13.31
C ASP A 34 14.90 -0.23 12.55
N ARG A 35 14.66 0.34 11.37
CA ARG A 35 15.71 0.84 10.46
C ARG A 35 15.81 2.37 10.42
N PHE A 36 14.73 3.07 10.73
CA PHE A 36 14.64 4.53 10.62
C PHE A 36 14.15 5.14 11.94
N SER A 37 14.46 6.43 12.12
CA SER A 37 13.85 7.21 13.20
C SER A 37 12.35 7.40 12.96
N GLU A 38 11.59 7.67 14.02
CA GLU A 38 10.14 7.84 13.96
C GLU A 38 9.73 8.90 12.91
N ASP A 39 10.30 10.11 12.99
CA ASP A 39 9.97 11.22 12.10
C ASP A 39 10.31 10.93 10.64
N GLU A 40 11.48 10.31 10.41
CA GLU A 40 11.94 9.94 9.07
C GLU A 40 11.03 8.86 8.46
N LEU A 41 10.64 7.87 9.26
CA LEU A 41 9.77 6.79 8.79
C LEU A 41 8.38 7.30 8.43
N VAL A 42 7.81 8.19 9.25
CA VAL A 42 6.51 8.81 8.98
C VAL A 42 6.55 9.59 7.67
N CYS A 43 7.63 10.34 7.44
CA CYS A 43 7.84 11.09 6.20
C CYS A 43 7.94 10.14 4.99
N LEU A 44 8.80 9.11 5.06
CA LEU A 44 8.97 8.14 3.97
C LEU A 44 7.67 7.38 3.66
N ALA A 45 6.91 7.01 4.69
CA ALA A 45 5.62 6.35 4.53
C ALA A 45 4.60 7.25 3.81
N GLN A 46 4.59 8.55 4.10
CA GLN A 46 3.74 9.52 3.41
C GLN A 46 4.17 9.74 1.95
N VAL A 47 5.48 9.82 1.70
CA VAL A 47 6.02 9.93 0.33
C VAL A 47 5.63 8.70 -0.47
N PHE A 48 5.77 7.50 0.09
CA PHE A 48 5.38 6.25 -0.53
C PHE A 48 3.89 6.24 -0.93
N THR A 49 2.97 6.56 0.00
CA THR A 49 1.54 6.57 -0.32
C THR A 49 1.17 7.64 -1.35
N ASN A 50 1.82 8.80 -1.32
CA ASN A 50 1.62 9.84 -2.32
C ASN A 50 2.08 9.40 -3.72
N VAL A 51 3.20 8.68 -3.82
CA VAL A 51 3.70 8.12 -5.09
C VAL A 51 2.71 7.07 -5.63
N GLU A 52 2.26 6.14 -4.79
CA GLU A 52 1.40 5.02 -5.22
C GLU A 52 -0.04 5.44 -5.54
N PHE A 53 -0.66 6.27 -4.70
CA PHE A 53 -2.08 6.61 -4.85
C PHE A 53 -2.33 7.92 -5.59
N LEU A 54 -1.45 8.91 -5.45
CA LEU A 54 -1.63 10.24 -6.05
C LEU A 54 -0.75 10.45 -7.29
N GLY A 55 0.17 9.52 -7.58
CA GLY A 55 1.09 9.64 -8.71
C GLY A 55 2.12 10.77 -8.56
N CYS A 56 2.37 11.22 -7.33
CA CYS A 56 3.34 12.27 -7.05
C CYS A 56 4.76 11.84 -7.44
N ARG A 57 5.59 12.79 -7.84
CA ARG A 57 7.02 12.56 -8.10
C ARG A 57 7.88 13.45 -7.21
N TYR A 58 8.95 12.87 -6.72
CA TYR A 58 9.94 13.48 -5.83
C TYR A 58 11.32 13.45 -6.51
N PRO A 59 12.36 14.06 -5.93
CA PRO A 59 13.72 13.96 -6.44
C PRO A 59 14.16 12.51 -6.70
N ALA A 60 15.04 12.32 -7.69
CA ALA A 60 15.43 10.99 -8.16
C ALA A 60 15.98 10.08 -7.05
N GLU A 61 16.75 10.64 -6.13
CA GLU A 61 17.29 9.92 -4.97
C GLU A 61 16.17 9.38 -4.07
N THR A 62 15.18 10.22 -3.75
CA THR A 62 14.00 9.82 -2.96
C THR A 62 13.19 8.75 -3.68
N MET A 63 12.96 8.91 -4.98
CA MET A 63 12.21 7.93 -5.77
C MET A 63 12.91 6.56 -5.78
N THR A 64 14.24 6.55 -5.88
CA THR A 64 15.05 5.32 -5.84
C THR A 64 14.95 4.65 -4.48
N LEU A 65 15.09 5.42 -3.40
CA LEU A 65 14.96 4.92 -2.03
C LEU A 65 13.57 4.32 -1.78
N ILE A 66 12.50 5.02 -2.16
CA ILE A 66 11.13 4.51 -2.01
C ILE A 66 10.92 3.24 -2.83
N ALA A 67 11.43 3.18 -4.06
CA ALA A 67 11.35 1.99 -4.90
C ALA A 67 12.10 0.79 -4.30
N GLU A 68 13.20 1.00 -3.57
CA GLU A 68 13.89 -0.06 -2.85
C GLU A 68 13.13 -0.53 -1.61
N LEU A 69 12.64 0.41 -0.79
CA LEU A 69 11.91 0.13 0.45
C LEU A 69 10.52 -0.48 0.19
N SER A 70 9.91 -0.20 -0.96
CA SER A 70 8.57 -0.67 -1.31
C SER A 70 8.54 -2.05 -1.96
N LYS A 71 9.68 -2.62 -2.40
CA LYS A 71 9.72 -3.94 -3.07
C LYS A 71 8.99 -5.02 -2.27
N ASP A 72 9.33 -5.16 -0.99
CA ASP A 72 8.79 -6.22 -0.15
C ASP A 72 7.35 -5.92 0.30
N VAL A 73 7.05 -4.66 0.58
CA VAL A 73 5.71 -4.21 1.00
C VAL A 73 4.72 -4.34 -0.16
N ALA A 74 5.12 -3.94 -1.37
CA ALA A 74 4.30 -4.03 -2.57
C ALA A 74 4.08 -5.49 -3.02
N ALA A 75 5.06 -6.37 -2.82
CA ALA A 75 4.91 -7.79 -3.09
C ALA A 75 3.85 -8.43 -2.18
N GLU A 76 3.95 -8.21 -0.86
CA GLU A 76 2.95 -8.72 0.10
C GLU A 76 1.57 -8.10 -0.11
N TYR A 77 1.50 -6.79 -0.36
CA TYR A 77 0.24 -6.12 -0.65
C TYR A 77 -0.44 -6.68 -1.91
N ARG A 78 0.31 -6.89 -3.00
CA ARG A 78 -0.23 -7.52 -4.22
C ARG A 78 -0.72 -8.94 -3.97
N GLN A 79 0.05 -9.77 -3.27
CA GLN A 79 -0.37 -11.13 -2.90
C GLN A 79 -1.66 -11.13 -2.07
N SER A 80 -1.80 -10.21 -1.11
CA SER A 80 -3.02 -10.06 -0.30
C SER A 80 -4.27 -9.70 -1.12
N ARG A 81 -4.09 -9.14 -2.33
CA ARG A 81 -5.17 -8.75 -3.25
C ARG A 81 -5.43 -9.79 -4.34
N GLU A 82 -4.54 -10.75 -4.58
CA GLU A 82 -4.80 -11.86 -5.49
C GLU A 82 -5.93 -12.77 -4.99
N THR A 83 -6.02 -12.97 -3.68
CA THR A 83 -7.08 -13.74 -3.02
C THR A 83 -8.39 -12.97 -2.86
N LYS A 84 -8.39 -11.65 -3.05
CA LYS A 84 -9.62 -10.85 -3.02
C LYS A 84 -10.41 -11.05 -4.32
N LEU A 85 -11.73 -11.24 -4.19
CA LEU A 85 -12.64 -11.39 -5.33
C LEU A 85 -12.53 -10.17 -6.26
N LYS A 86 -11.91 -10.36 -7.42
CA LYS A 86 -11.85 -9.33 -8.47
C LYS A 86 -13.25 -9.19 -9.05
N ARG A 87 -13.93 -8.07 -8.77
CA ARG A 87 -15.20 -7.74 -9.43
C ARG A 87 -14.91 -7.55 -10.92
N THR A 88 -15.30 -8.52 -11.73
CA THR A 88 -15.29 -8.39 -13.19
C THR A 88 -16.51 -7.59 -13.60
N PHE A 89 -16.28 -6.42 -14.19
CA PHE A 89 -17.32 -5.71 -14.91
C PHE A 89 -17.51 -6.41 -16.26
N VAL A 90 -18.71 -6.91 -16.51
CA VAL A 90 -19.12 -7.50 -17.78
C VAL A 90 -20.23 -6.67 -18.39
N ALA A 91 -20.26 -6.59 -19.72
CA ALA A 91 -21.38 -5.93 -20.39
C ALA A 91 -22.67 -6.73 -20.16
N ALA A 92 -23.81 -6.04 -20.17
CA ALA A 92 -25.11 -6.69 -20.00
C ALA A 92 -25.37 -7.75 -21.08
N SER A 93 -24.87 -7.52 -22.31
CA SER A 93 -24.89 -8.49 -23.40
C SER A 93 -24.13 -9.77 -23.06
N ASP A 94 -22.94 -9.64 -22.49
CA ASP A 94 -22.04 -10.76 -22.21
C ASP A 94 -22.59 -11.59 -21.03
N ALA A 95 -23.13 -10.90 -20.01
CA ALA A 95 -23.82 -11.53 -18.90
C ALA A 95 -25.08 -12.28 -19.35
N ALA A 96 -25.85 -11.73 -20.29
CA ALA A 96 -27.00 -12.40 -20.87
C ALA A 96 -26.59 -13.63 -21.69
N ALA A 97 -25.59 -13.48 -22.57
CA ALA A 97 -25.08 -14.57 -23.41
C ALA A 97 -24.58 -15.77 -22.58
N ALA A 98 -23.89 -15.53 -21.46
CA ALA A 98 -23.42 -16.58 -20.57
C ALA A 98 -24.54 -17.46 -19.99
N ARG A 99 -25.77 -16.93 -19.83
CA ARG A 99 -26.92 -17.70 -19.35
C ARG A 99 -27.50 -18.65 -20.40
N TYR A 100 -27.30 -18.36 -21.69
CA TYR A 100 -27.83 -19.15 -22.80
C TYR A 100 -26.77 -20.03 -23.48
N ALA A 101 -25.49 -19.82 -23.20
CA ALA A 101 -24.37 -20.58 -23.80
C ALA A 101 -24.16 -22.00 -23.23
N LYS A 102 -24.88 -22.41 -22.18
CA LYS A 102 -24.93 -23.80 -21.73
C LYS A 102 -26.07 -24.54 -22.43
N LYS A 103 -25.79 -25.11 -23.59
CA LYS A 103 -26.59 -26.20 -24.18
C LYS A 103 -25.68 -27.18 -24.89
#